data_AF-A0A7I7LMF5-F1
#
_entry.id   AF-A0A7I7LMF5-F1
#
_cell.length_a   1.000
_cell.length_b   1.000
_cell.length_c   1.000
_cell.angle_alpha   90.00
_cell.angle_beta   90.00
_cell.angle_gamma   90.00
#
_symmetry.space_group_name_H-M   'P 1'
#
loop_
_entity.id
_entity.type
_entity.pdbx_description
1 polymer ?
#
loop_
_entity_poly.entity_id
_entity_poly.type
_entity_poly.pdbx_seq_one_letter_code
_entity_poly.pdbx_strand_id
1 'polypeptide(L)'
;MSGKQIKLFLVDGTPGGLTTAEITNWTGHVLSASRSDLADLVKRDEAQRTGAYILLGDDEAAVGNTRCYIGEADIVADRLRYHQRDKDFWDRVVVITSKDTNLTKAHGRYLESRLILLATRAGRVTLENNTAPLVPALPEADASDMDYFVSQLQIVLPVLGVNAIRVPLPKSSSRLPTEATESPIFRLRHIKLGVDAQAQQIDGEFTVLAGSLVVASWHGIGKADSTMKA
;
A
#
# COMPACT_ATOMS: atom_id res chain seq x y z
N MET A 1 -19.33 6.43 -12.42
CA MET A 1 -18.26 6.83 -11.48
C MET A 1 -17.76 8.20 -11.90
N SER A 2 -17.55 9.12 -10.96
CA SER A 2 -16.90 10.41 -11.24
C SER A 2 -15.39 10.22 -11.23
N GLY A 3 -14.68 10.86 -12.17
CA GLY A 3 -13.23 10.85 -12.21
C GLY A 3 -12.63 11.54 -10.97
N LYS A 4 -11.44 11.10 -10.54
CA LYS A 4 -10.65 11.76 -9.50
C LYS A 4 -9.35 12.25 -10.11
N GLN A 5 -9.02 13.51 -9.84
CA GLN A 5 -7.73 14.07 -10.21
C GLN A 5 -6.76 13.90 -9.04
N ILE A 6 -5.64 13.23 -9.29
CA ILE A 6 -4.56 13.06 -8.33
C ILE A 6 -3.41 13.95 -8.78
N LYS A 7 -2.95 14.83 -7.90
CA LYS A 7 -1.79 15.68 -8.15
C LYS A 7 -0.57 15.03 -7.49
N LEU A 8 0.35 14.59 -8.33
CA LEU A 8 1.67 14.10 -7.90
C LEU A 8 2.70 15.21 -8.08
N PHE A 9 3.57 15.37 -7.10
CA PHE A 9 4.68 16.31 -7.17
C PHE A 9 5.97 15.61 -6.75
N LEU A 10 6.89 15.43 -7.70
CA LEU A 10 8.24 14.90 -7.45
C LEU A 10 9.10 16.08 -6.98
N VAL A 11 9.44 16.11 -5.69
CA VAL A 11 10.11 17.25 -5.05
C VAL A 11 11.51 17.47 -5.61
N ASP A 12 12.22 16.39 -5.92
CA ASP A 12 13.55 16.38 -6.53
C ASP A 12 13.53 16.12 -8.05
N GLY A 13 12.33 15.96 -8.63
CA GLY A 13 12.15 15.62 -10.04
C GLY A 13 12.46 14.16 -10.42
N THR A 14 12.79 13.29 -9.45
CA THR A 14 13.16 11.90 -9.68
C THR A 14 12.03 10.93 -9.29
N PRO A 15 11.70 9.95 -10.15
CA PRO A 15 10.81 8.86 -9.76
C PRO A 15 11.42 8.05 -8.62
N GLY A 16 10.64 7.78 -7.57
CA GLY A 16 11.09 7.02 -6.40
C GLY A 16 11.77 7.86 -5.32
N GLY A 17 12.12 9.12 -5.62
CA GLY A 17 12.55 10.11 -4.65
C GLY A 17 11.38 10.68 -3.84
N LEU A 18 11.63 11.81 -3.19
CA LEU A 18 10.63 12.47 -2.34
C LEU A 18 9.45 12.95 -3.18
N THR A 19 8.28 12.36 -2.93
CA THR A 19 7.06 12.58 -3.73
C THR A 19 5.90 12.97 -2.82
N THR A 20 5.10 13.95 -3.22
CA THR A 20 3.81 14.23 -2.57
C THR A 20 2.64 13.87 -3.47
N ALA A 21 1.52 13.49 -2.84
CA ALA A 21 0.29 13.11 -3.52
C ALA A 21 -0.94 13.62 -2.78
N GLU A 22 -1.90 14.14 -3.54
CA GLU A 22 -3.18 14.63 -3.05
C GLU A 22 -4.28 14.43 -4.10
N ILE A 23 -5.53 14.39 -3.65
CA ILE A 23 -6.71 14.38 -4.52
C ILE A 23 -7.32 15.79 -4.51
N THR A 24 -7.73 16.30 -5.68
CA THR A 24 -8.43 17.59 -5.77
C THR A 24 -9.68 17.58 -4.88
N ASN A 25 -9.86 18.63 -4.05
CA ASN A 25 -10.94 18.79 -3.07
C ASN A 25 -10.91 17.80 -1.88
N TRP A 26 -9.78 17.12 -1.64
CA TRP A 26 -9.56 16.33 -0.43
C TRP A 26 -8.48 16.98 0.44
N THR A 27 -8.67 16.95 1.75
CA THR A 27 -7.77 17.58 2.73
C THR A 27 -6.55 16.72 3.04
N GLY A 28 -6.60 15.42 2.77
CA GLY A 28 -5.47 14.53 2.99
C GLY A 28 -4.28 14.85 2.10
N HIS A 29 -3.10 14.63 2.68
CA HIS A 29 -1.83 14.84 2.03
C HIS A 29 -0.90 13.66 2.34
N VAL A 30 -0.34 13.09 1.27
CA VAL A 30 0.53 11.91 1.36
C VAL A 30 1.93 12.29 0.90
N LEU A 31 2.94 11.92 1.67
CA LEU A 31 4.34 12.03 1.28
C LEU A 31 4.94 10.64 1.20
N SER A 32 5.75 10.38 0.20
CA SER A 32 6.51 9.15 0.04
C SER A 32 7.98 9.52 -0.12
N ALA A 33 8.87 8.78 0.53
CA ALA A 33 10.30 8.94 0.35
C ALA A 33 11.03 7.62 0.57
N SER A 34 12.21 7.51 -0.03
CA SER A 34 13.17 6.49 0.34
C SER A 34 13.71 6.76 1.76
N ARG A 35 14.28 5.74 2.40
CA ARG A 35 14.93 5.87 3.70
C ARG A 35 16.16 6.78 3.64
N SER A 36 16.86 6.83 2.50
CA SER A 36 17.97 7.77 2.28
C SER A 36 17.50 9.23 2.29
N ASP A 37 16.30 9.51 1.81
CA ASP A 37 15.73 10.87 1.74
C ASP A 37 15.01 11.28 3.03
N LEU A 38 15.04 10.45 4.06
CA LEU A 38 14.36 10.73 5.32
C LEU A 38 14.78 12.08 5.91
N ALA A 39 16.06 12.43 5.81
CA ALA A 39 16.60 13.68 6.34
C ALA A 39 15.90 14.92 5.76
N ASP A 40 15.47 14.85 4.50
CA ASP A 40 14.75 15.94 3.84
C ASP A 40 13.24 15.85 4.05
N LEU A 41 12.68 14.63 4.07
CA LEU A 41 11.28 14.41 4.42
C LEU A 41 10.93 15.00 5.79
N VAL A 42 11.76 14.77 6.82
CA VAL A 42 11.46 15.22 8.19
C VAL A 42 11.60 16.72 8.38
N LYS A 43 12.19 17.47 7.43
CA LYS A 43 12.26 18.94 7.49
C LYS A 43 10.97 19.60 7.00
N ARG A 44 10.09 18.84 6.36
CA ARG A 44 8.87 19.37 5.77
C ARG A 44 7.79 19.62 6.80
N ASP A 45 7.04 20.70 6.60
CA ASP A 45 5.92 21.09 7.48
C ASP A 45 4.86 20.01 7.61
N GLU A 46 4.63 19.21 6.56
CA GLU A 46 3.63 18.15 6.62
C GLU A 46 4.07 17.03 7.57
N ALA A 47 5.35 16.69 7.61
CA ALA A 47 5.89 15.69 8.54
C ALA A 47 5.91 16.17 10.00
N GLN A 48 5.79 17.48 10.24
CA GLN A 48 5.70 18.05 11.59
C GLN A 48 4.28 17.99 12.19
N ARG A 49 3.31 17.43 11.46
CA ARG A 49 1.91 17.35 11.88
C ARG A 49 1.56 15.98 12.45
N THR A 50 0.41 15.93 13.12
CA THR A 50 -0.25 14.68 13.49
C THR A 50 -0.59 13.89 12.24
N GLY A 51 -0.35 12.58 12.27
CA GLY A 51 -0.67 11.73 11.16
C GLY A 51 -0.36 10.26 11.40
N ALA A 52 -0.58 9.48 10.35
CA ALA A 52 -0.17 8.08 10.28
C ALA A 52 1.00 7.94 9.30
N TYR A 53 1.76 6.85 9.42
CA TYR A 53 2.81 6.50 8.49
C TYR A 53 2.88 5.00 8.28
N ILE A 54 3.43 4.62 7.14
CA ILE A 54 3.64 3.23 6.70
C ILE A 54 5.12 3.10 6.35
N LEU A 55 5.86 2.27 7.11
CA LEU A 55 7.21 1.85 6.77
C LEU A 55 7.11 0.58 5.93
N LEU A 56 7.82 0.55 4.81
CA LEU A 56 7.83 -0.53 3.84
C LEU A 56 9.26 -1.02 3.67
N GLY A 57 9.41 -2.32 3.48
CA GLY A 57 10.65 -2.96 3.08
C GLY A 57 10.37 -4.31 2.44
N ASP A 58 11.40 -4.94 1.90
CA ASP A 58 11.25 -6.21 1.18
C ASP A 58 10.99 -7.39 2.13
N ASP A 59 10.12 -8.31 1.68
CA ASP A 59 9.92 -9.61 2.32
C ASP A 59 9.42 -10.63 1.29
N GLU A 60 10.33 -11.43 0.75
CA GLU A 60 10.06 -12.45 -0.28
C GLU A 60 9.04 -13.51 0.17
N ALA A 61 8.79 -13.67 1.47
CA ALA A 61 7.80 -14.61 1.98
C ALA A 61 6.35 -14.05 1.92
N ALA A 62 6.19 -12.73 1.82
CA ALA A 62 4.89 -12.08 1.70
C ALA A 62 4.34 -12.18 0.27
N VAL A 63 3.03 -12.29 0.11
CA VAL A 63 2.37 -12.35 -1.21
C VAL A 63 2.71 -11.16 -2.11
N GLY A 64 2.83 -9.97 -1.52
CA GLY A 64 3.22 -8.73 -2.19
C GLY A 64 4.71 -8.41 -2.09
N ASN A 65 5.56 -9.38 -1.69
CA ASN A 65 6.99 -9.23 -1.46
C ASN A 65 7.36 -8.07 -0.51
N THR A 66 6.46 -7.69 0.39
CA THR A 66 6.58 -6.47 1.20
C THR A 66 6.30 -6.77 2.67
N ARG A 67 7.21 -6.33 3.55
CA ARG A 67 6.97 -6.15 4.98
C ARG A 67 6.54 -4.72 5.26
N CYS A 68 5.62 -4.58 6.20
CA CYS A 68 4.94 -3.33 6.49
C CYS A 68 4.84 -3.09 8.00
N TYR A 69 5.15 -1.87 8.45
CA TYR A 69 4.80 -1.39 9.78
C TYR A 69 3.95 -0.13 9.64
N ILE A 70 2.83 -0.07 10.35
CA ILE A 70 1.92 1.08 10.35
C ILE A 70 1.93 1.71 11.73
N GLY A 71 2.03 3.03 11.81
CA GLY A 71 1.96 3.73 13.09
C GLY A 71 1.36 5.12 12.97
N GLU A 72 1.03 5.71 14.12
CA GLU A 72 0.65 7.12 14.24
C GLU A 72 1.65 7.91 15.09
N ALA A 73 1.61 9.24 14.97
CA ALA A 73 2.25 10.16 15.91
C ALA A 73 1.60 11.54 15.87
N ASP A 74 1.70 12.27 16.99
CA ASP A 74 1.37 13.70 17.08
C ASP A 74 2.35 14.56 16.26
N ILE A 75 3.61 14.13 16.17
CA ILE A 75 4.63 14.68 15.25
C ILE A 75 5.28 13.50 14.53
N VAL A 76 4.89 13.28 13.27
CA VAL A 76 5.37 12.13 12.50
C VAL A 76 6.89 12.13 12.35
N ALA A 77 7.50 13.29 12.11
CA ALA A 77 8.94 13.44 11.95
C ALA A 77 9.75 12.88 13.13
N ASP A 78 9.31 13.13 14.36
CA ASP A 78 10.01 12.64 15.56
C ASP A 78 9.93 11.12 15.66
N ARG A 79 8.77 10.55 15.33
CA ARG A 79 8.58 9.11 15.33
C ARG A 79 9.39 8.43 14.23
N LEU A 80 9.51 9.04 13.06
CA LEU A 80 10.36 8.52 11.98
C LEU A 80 11.85 8.60 12.34
N ARG A 81 12.32 9.66 13.01
CA ARG A 81 13.70 9.75 13.52
C ARG A 81 14.01 8.64 14.52
N TYR A 82 13.04 8.28 15.35
CA TYR A 82 13.16 7.14 16.26
C TYR A 82 13.30 5.83 15.47
N HIS A 83 12.39 5.55 14.52
CA HIS A 83 12.41 4.33 13.72
C HIS A 83 13.63 4.21 12.81
N GLN A 84 14.22 5.31 12.35
CA GLN A 84 15.48 5.30 11.59
C GLN A 84 16.62 4.63 12.35
N ARG A 85 16.60 4.71 13.69
CA ARG A 85 17.62 4.16 14.59
C ARG A 85 17.25 2.78 15.12
N ASP A 86 15.95 2.49 15.25
CA ASP A 86 15.43 1.32 15.97
C ASP A 86 14.90 0.21 15.05
N LYS A 87 14.67 0.51 13.76
CA LYS A 87 14.13 -0.43 12.77
C LYS A 87 14.95 -0.41 11.50
N ASP A 88 15.52 -1.56 11.16
CA ASP A 88 16.38 -1.69 9.99
C ASP A 88 15.70 -2.25 8.74
N PHE A 89 14.54 -2.88 8.88
CA PHE A 89 13.91 -3.62 7.77
C PHE A 89 13.41 -2.74 6.62
N TRP A 90 13.14 -1.45 6.88
CA TRP A 90 12.42 -0.59 5.95
C TRP A 90 13.38 0.21 5.07
N ASP A 91 12.99 0.45 3.83
CA ASP A 91 13.71 1.21 2.82
C ASP A 91 12.88 2.37 2.24
N ARG A 92 11.58 2.38 2.53
CA ARG A 92 10.62 3.38 2.05
C ARG A 92 9.61 3.72 3.13
N VAL A 93 9.20 4.98 3.18
CA VAL A 93 8.15 5.46 4.07
C VAL A 93 7.07 6.18 3.29
N VAL A 94 5.82 5.98 3.70
CA VAL A 94 4.68 6.83 3.31
C VAL A 94 4.09 7.49 4.54
N VAL A 95 4.07 8.82 4.56
CA VAL A 95 3.46 9.66 5.60
C VAL A 95 2.10 10.14 5.12
N ILE A 96 1.11 10.06 6.00
CA ILE A 96 -0.29 10.41 5.76
C ILE A 96 -0.69 11.46 6.78
N THR A 97 -0.96 12.66 6.29
CA THR A 97 -1.28 13.85 7.10
C THR A 97 -2.45 14.59 6.46
N SER A 98 -2.81 15.75 7.00
CA SER A 98 -3.80 16.65 6.40
C SER A 98 -3.18 18.01 6.11
N LYS A 99 -3.70 18.68 5.07
CA LYS A 99 -3.39 20.06 4.73
C LYS A 99 -3.94 21.03 5.76
N ASP A 100 -5.06 20.69 6.37
CA ASP A 100 -5.63 21.41 7.50
C ASP A 100 -5.10 20.86 8.84
N THR A 101 -5.38 21.57 9.92
CA THR A 101 -4.98 21.19 11.28
C THR A 101 -6.04 20.33 11.98
N ASN A 102 -6.91 19.64 11.23
CA ASN A 102 -8.08 18.94 11.80
C ASN A 102 -7.76 17.50 12.24
N LEU A 103 -6.60 16.94 11.86
CA LEU A 103 -6.17 15.64 12.36
C LEU A 103 -5.68 15.75 13.82
N THR A 104 -6.56 15.42 14.75
CA THR A 104 -6.22 15.20 16.16
C THR A 104 -5.58 13.82 16.36
N LYS A 105 -5.04 13.59 17.57
CA LYS A 105 -4.51 12.28 17.97
C LYS A 105 -5.54 11.15 17.84
N ALA A 106 -6.81 11.42 18.11
CA ALA A 106 -7.86 10.42 17.97
C ALA A 106 -8.05 10.03 16.49
N HIS A 107 -7.95 10.98 15.56
CA HIS A 107 -7.96 10.71 14.12
C HIS A 107 -6.72 9.90 13.69
N GLY A 108 -5.53 10.21 14.21
CA GLY A 108 -4.31 9.43 13.95
C GLY A 108 -4.43 7.96 14.37
N ARG A 109 -4.92 7.71 15.59
CA ARG A 109 -5.19 6.35 16.10
C ARG A 109 -6.29 5.62 15.31
N TYR A 110 -7.29 6.36 14.83
CA TYR A 110 -8.31 5.81 13.93
C TYR A 110 -7.69 5.36 12.61
N LEU A 111 -6.84 6.19 11.98
CA LEU A 111 -6.12 5.83 10.76
C LEU A 111 -5.24 4.59 10.97
N GLU A 112 -4.42 4.56 12.02
CA GLU A 112 -3.56 3.41 12.32
C GLU A 112 -4.38 2.12 12.43
N SER A 113 -5.43 2.11 13.26
CA SER A 113 -6.29 0.94 13.46
C SER A 113 -6.95 0.48 12.15
N ARG A 114 -7.46 1.41 11.35
CA ARG A 114 -8.12 1.10 10.07
C ARG A 114 -7.16 0.63 9.00
N LEU A 115 -5.97 1.21 8.92
CA LEU A 115 -4.94 0.80 7.97
C LEU A 115 -4.39 -0.58 8.31
N ILE A 116 -4.17 -0.89 9.60
CA ILE A 116 -3.80 -2.24 10.07
C ILE A 116 -4.90 -3.24 9.70
N LEU A 117 -6.17 -2.93 9.99
CA LEU A 117 -7.30 -3.81 9.65
C LEU A 117 -7.35 -4.10 8.14
N LEU A 118 -7.19 -3.07 7.30
CA LEU A 118 -7.20 -3.23 5.85
C LEU A 118 -6.00 -4.01 5.35
N ALA A 119 -4.79 -3.79 5.90
CA ALA A 119 -3.61 -4.54 5.54
C ALA A 119 -3.72 -6.02 5.91
N THR A 120 -4.24 -6.33 7.10
CA THR A 120 -4.55 -7.70 7.52
C THR A 120 -5.57 -8.35 6.60
N ARG A 121 -6.64 -7.63 6.24
CA ARG A 121 -7.67 -8.15 5.32
C ARG A 121 -7.17 -8.32 3.89
N ALA A 122 -6.25 -7.45 3.45
CA ALA A 122 -5.62 -7.55 2.14
C ALA A 122 -4.76 -8.81 2.03
N GLY A 123 -4.09 -9.22 3.12
CA GLY A 123 -3.22 -10.40 3.16
C GLY A 123 -2.03 -10.30 2.19
N ARG A 124 -1.65 -9.07 1.81
CA ARG A 124 -0.59 -8.80 0.83
C ARG A 124 0.79 -8.59 1.45
N VAL A 125 0.86 -8.19 2.72
CA VAL A 125 2.10 -7.81 3.38
C VAL A 125 2.30 -8.59 4.66
N THR A 126 3.56 -8.82 5.04
CA THR A 126 3.88 -9.23 6.41
C THR A 126 3.76 -8.00 7.30
N LEU A 127 2.82 -7.99 8.24
CA LEU A 127 2.67 -6.90 9.21
C LEU A 127 3.61 -7.09 10.40
N GLU A 128 4.47 -6.11 10.65
CA GLU A 128 5.41 -6.07 11.78
C GLU A 128 4.76 -5.54 13.08
N ASN A 129 3.52 -5.05 12.99
CA ASN A 129 2.78 -4.56 14.15
C ASN A 129 2.50 -5.71 15.14
N ASN A 130 3.11 -5.66 16.33
CA ASN A 130 2.87 -6.62 17.41
C ASN A 130 1.50 -6.44 18.11
N THR A 131 0.79 -5.35 17.79
CA THR A 131 -0.50 -5.00 18.37
C THR A 131 -1.39 -4.40 17.31
N ALA A 132 -2.69 -4.70 17.36
CA ALA A 132 -3.73 -4.02 16.60
C ALA A 132 -4.55 -3.15 17.57
N PRO A 133 -4.31 -1.83 17.65
CA PRO A 133 -5.06 -0.96 18.54
C PRO A 133 -6.55 -0.99 18.21
N LEU A 134 -7.40 -0.96 19.24
CA LEU A 134 -8.84 -0.78 19.06
C LEU A 134 -9.12 0.55 18.37
N VAL A 135 -10.12 0.57 17.50
CA VAL A 135 -10.60 1.80 16.86
C VAL A 135 -11.10 2.74 17.97
N PRO A 136 -10.56 3.97 18.09
CA PRO A 136 -11.04 4.91 19.08
C PRO A 136 -12.49 5.31 18.76
N ALA A 137 -13.28 5.57 19.80
CA ALA A 137 -14.62 6.12 19.63
C ALA A 137 -14.51 7.57 19.14
N LEU A 138 -15.08 7.85 17.97
CA LEU A 138 -15.24 9.18 17.40
C LEU A 138 -16.76 9.51 17.31
N PRO A 139 -17.14 10.79 17.37
CA PRO A 139 -18.47 11.23 16.96
C PRO A 139 -18.83 10.70 15.57
N GLU A 140 -20.12 10.48 15.30
CA GLU A 140 -20.60 9.91 14.03
C GLU A 140 -20.11 10.69 12.81
N ALA A 141 -20.15 12.03 12.88
CA ALA A 141 -19.68 12.90 11.80
C ALA A 141 -18.18 12.71 11.54
N ASP A 142 -17.35 12.76 12.59
CA ASP A 142 -15.90 12.58 12.49
C ASP A 142 -15.55 11.17 11.98
N ALA A 143 -16.27 10.14 12.45
CA ALA A 143 -16.07 8.76 11.98
C ALA A 143 -16.39 8.63 10.47
N SER A 144 -17.48 9.24 10.00
CA SER A 144 -17.84 9.28 8.59
C SER A 144 -16.79 9.99 7.73
N ASP A 145 -16.27 11.12 8.21
CA ASP A 145 -15.21 11.86 7.51
C ASP A 145 -13.91 11.07 7.45
N MET A 146 -13.55 10.37 8.53
CA MET A 146 -12.38 9.50 8.57
C MET A 146 -12.55 8.25 7.68
N ASP A 147 -13.77 7.71 7.57
CA ASP A 147 -14.09 6.64 6.62
C ASP A 147 -13.89 7.10 5.17
N TYR A 148 -14.37 8.31 4.85
CA TYR A 148 -14.12 8.93 3.56
C TYR A 148 -12.61 9.14 3.33
N PHE A 149 -11.89 9.63 4.34
CA PHE A 149 -10.43 9.82 4.28
C PHE A 149 -9.70 8.51 3.94
N VAL A 150 -10.05 7.41 4.63
CA VAL A 150 -9.48 6.08 4.36
C VAL A 150 -9.85 5.57 2.97
N SER A 151 -11.07 5.86 2.48
CA SER A 151 -11.46 5.52 1.11
C SER A 151 -10.60 6.25 0.05
N GLN A 152 -10.18 7.49 0.33
CA GLN A 152 -9.26 8.23 -0.54
C GLN A 152 -7.85 7.63 -0.52
N LEU A 153 -7.37 7.19 0.65
CA LEU A 153 -6.07 6.50 0.75
C LEU A 153 -6.02 5.21 -0.06
N GLN A 154 -7.10 4.44 -0.12
CA GLN A 154 -7.19 3.25 -0.97
C GLN A 154 -7.04 3.55 -2.47
N ILE A 155 -7.19 4.80 -2.88
CA ILE A 155 -7.00 5.25 -4.27
C ILE A 155 -5.60 5.83 -4.46
N VAL A 156 -5.10 6.65 -3.52
CA VAL A 156 -3.79 7.31 -3.62
C VAL A 156 -2.63 6.32 -3.46
N LEU A 157 -2.72 5.39 -2.50
CA LEU A 157 -1.59 4.50 -2.18
C LEU A 157 -1.18 3.60 -3.35
N PRO A 158 -2.10 2.95 -4.10
CA PRO A 158 -1.73 2.18 -5.28
C PRO A 158 -1.05 3.01 -6.38
N VAL A 159 -1.42 4.29 -6.52
CA VAL A 159 -0.78 5.22 -7.48
C VAL A 159 0.66 5.52 -7.07
N LEU A 160 0.96 5.50 -5.78
CA LEU A 160 2.32 5.55 -5.25
C LEU A 160 3.01 4.16 -5.27
N GLY A 161 2.38 3.11 -5.81
CA GLY A 161 2.91 1.75 -5.80
C GLY A 161 2.83 1.04 -4.45
N VAL A 162 2.02 1.55 -3.51
CA VAL A 162 1.80 0.94 -2.20
C VAL A 162 0.47 0.19 -2.20
N ASN A 163 0.55 -1.13 -2.28
CA ASN A 163 -0.63 -2.01 -2.32
C ASN A 163 -0.96 -2.67 -0.98
N ALA A 164 -0.34 -2.22 0.11
CA ALA A 164 -0.41 -2.86 1.44
C ALA A 164 -1.84 -3.01 1.97
N ILE A 165 -2.72 -2.03 1.72
CA ILE A 165 -4.11 -2.01 2.19
C ILE A 165 -5.14 -2.32 1.10
N ARG A 166 -4.68 -2.64 -0.12
CA ARG A 166 -5.57 -2.92 -1.23
C ARG A 166 -6.23 -4.27 -0.95
N VAL A 167 -7.55 -4.32 -0.79
CA VAL A 167 -8.27 -5.59 -0.58
C VAL A 167 -8.70 -6.12 -1.95
N PRO A 168 -8.46 -7.40 -2.30
CA PRO A 168 -8.96 -7.95 -3.56
C PRO A 168 -10.50 -7.88 -3.57
N LEU A 169 -11.10 -7.42 -4.66
CA LEU A 169 -12.54 -7.53 -4.83
C LEU A 169 -12.91 -9.02 -4.91
N PRO A 170 -13.90 -9.50 -4.14
CA PRO A 170 -14.40 -10.84 -4.32
C PRO A 170 -14.98 -10.95 -5.74
N LYS A 171 -14.47 -11.91 -6.51
CA LYS A 171 -15.10 -12.28 -7.79
C LYS A 171 -16.49 -12.80 -7.47
N SER A 172 -17.52 -11.99 -7.74
CA SER A 172 -18.88 -12.51 -7.81
C SER A 172 -18.92 -13.55 -8.92
N SER A 173 -19.14 -14.81 -8.56
CA SER A 173 -19.19 -15.96 -9.46
C SER A 173 -20.43 -15.98 -10.37
N SER A 174 -21.10 -14.83 -10.60
CA SER A 174 -22.38 -14.76 -11.31
C SER A 174 -22.46 -13.66 -12.37
N ARG A 175 -21.37 -13.30 -13.05
CA ARG A 175 -21.50 -12.45 -14.25
C ARG A 175 -21.72 -13.33 -15.48
N LEU A 176 -22.92 -13.23 -16.04
CA LEU A 176 -23.15 -13.49 -17.46
C LEU A 176 -22.10 -12.72 -18.27
N PRO A 177 -21.53 -13.30 -19.34
CA PRO A 177 -20.46 -12.68 -20.09
C PRO A 177 -20.99 -11.37 -20.70
N THR A 178 -20.62 -10.25 -20.08
CA THR A 178 -20.79 -8.94 -20.68
C THR A 178 -19.43 -8.56 -21.22
N GLU A 179 -19.37 -8.24 -22.51
CA GLU A 179 -18.16 -7.95 -23.31
C GLU A 179 -17.38 -6.72 -22.81
N ALA A 180 -16.85 -6.76 -21.59
CA ALA A 180 -16.07 -5.68 -21.00
C ALA A 180 -14.67 -6.17 -20.62
N THR A 181 -13.74 -6.02 -21.58
CA THR A 181 -12.32 -5.71 -21.36
C THR A 181 -11.55 -6.55 -20.32
N GLU A 182 -11.86 -7.83 -20.16
CA GLU A 182 -10.97 -8.70 -19.40
C GLU A 182 -9.82 -9.17 -20.29
N SER A 183 -8.59 -9.14 -19.78
CA SER A 183 -7.44 -9.71 -20.48
C SER A 183 -7.68 -11.20 -20.81
N PRO A 184 -7.01 -11.77 -21.84
CA PRO A 184 -7.12 -13.20 -22.10
C PRO A 184 -6.68 -14.02 -20.88
N ILE A 185 -7.19 -15.25 -20.77
CA ILE A 185 -6.68 -16.20 -19.79
C ILE A 185 -5.32 -16.70 -20.28
N PHE A 186 -4.28 -16.38 -19.53
CA PHE A 186 -2.93 -16.88 -19.73
C PHE A 186 -2.82 -18.27 -19.11
N ARG A 187 -2.13 -19.20 -19.78
CA ARG A 187 -1.91 -20.56 -19.26
C ARG A 187 -0.43 -20.89 -19.26
N LEU A 188 0.08 -21.32 -18.11
CA LEU A 188 1.42 -21.85 -17.95
C LEU A 188 1.34 -23.36 -17.75
N ARG A 189 1.93 -24.14 -18.66
CA ARG A 189 1.98 -25.59 -18.56
C ARG A 189 3.43 -26.07 -18.57
N HIS A 190 3.81 -26.82 -17.54
CA HIS A 190 5.11 -27.48 -17.47
C HIS A 190 4.95 -28.92 -16.96
N ILE A 191 4.78 -29.84 -17.92
CA ILE A 191 4.38 -31.24 -17.69
C ILE A 191 5.30 -31.94 -16.68
N LYS A 192 6.62 -31.79 -16.82
CA LYS A 192 7.61 -32.47 -15.95
C LYS A 192 7.53 -32.04 -14.48
N LEU A 193 7.03 -30.83 -14.21
CA LEU A 193 6.89 -30.29 -12.85
C LEU A 193 5.42 -30.34 -12.37
N GLY A 194 4.53 -30.96 -13.15
CA GLY A 194 3.10 -31.02 -12.82
C GLY A 194 2.39 -29.66 -12.82
N VAL A 195 2.99 -28.62 -13.42
CA VAL A 195 2.41 -27.27 -13.46
C VAL A 195 1.38 -27.18 -14.58
N ASP A 196 0.18 -26.75 -14.23
CA ASP A 196 -0.89 -26.38 -15.15
C ASP A 196 -1.70 -25.26 -14.49
N ALA A 197 -1.26 -24.02 -14.70
CA ALA A 197 -1.82 -22.84 -14.05
C ALA A 197 -2.46 -21.92 -15.07
N GLN A 198 -3.59 -21.34 -14.70
CA GLN A 198 -4.28 -20.31 -15.46
C GLN A 198 -4.27 -19.00 -14.66
N ALA A 199 -4.04 -17.89 -15.34
CA ALA A 199 -4.06 -16.57 -14.73
C ALA A 199 -4.73 -15.56 -15.68
N GLN A 200 -5.29 -14.50 -15.11
CA GLN A 200 -5.90 -13.42 -15.87
C GLN A 200 -5.54 -12.10 -15.20
N GLN A 201 -5.26 -11.06 -15.99
CA GLN A 201 -5.10 -9.71 -15.46
C GLN A 201 -6.47 -9.15 -15.09
N ILE A 202 -6.64 -8.83 -13.80
CA ILE A 202 -7.86 -8.30 -13.19
C ILE A 202 -7.44 -7.16 -12.28
N ASP A 203 -8.07 -5.99 -12.45
CA ASP A 203 -7.73 -4.77 -11.71
C ASP A 203 -6.23 -4.42 -11.74
N GLY A 204 -5.57 -4.65 -12.89
CA GLY A 204 -4.15 -4.37 -13.08
C GLY A 204 -3.19 -5.41 -12.51
N GLU A 205 -3.67 -6.47 -11.84
CA GLU A 205 -2.85 -7.54 -11.27
C GLU A 205 -3.08 -8.88 -11.99
N PHE A 206 -2.03 -9.71 -12.10
CA PHE A 206 -2.17 -11.08 -12.59
C PHE A 206 -2.73 -11.98 -11.48
N THR A 207 -3.99 -12.36 -11.60
CA THR A 207 -4.68 -13.23 -10.64
C THR A 207 -4.66 -14.67 -11.13
N VAL A 208 -4.08 -15.59 -10.37
CA VAL A 208 -4.14 -17.03 -10.62
C VAL A 208 -5.57 -17.54 -10.37
N LEU A 209 -6.11 -18.32 -11.31
CA LEU A 209 -7.46 -18.85 -11.26
C LEU A 209 -7.54 -20.14 -10.43
N ALA A 210 -8.70 -20.37 -9.79
CA ALA A 210 -8.96 -21.59 -9.04
C ALA A 210 -8.80 -22.83 -9.94
N GLY A 211 -8.24 -23.91 -9.37
CA GLY A 211 -7.89 -25.14 -10.11
C GLY A 211 -6.52 -25.13 -10.76
N SER A 212 -5.77 -24.02 -10.68
CA SER A 212 -4.38 -23.95 -11.12
C SER A 212 -3.46 -24.80 -10.26
N LEU A 213 -2.60 -25.58 -10.90
CA LEU A 213 -1.56 -26.39 -10.28
C LEU A 213 -0.20 -25.71 -10.41
N VAL A 214 0.43 -25.38 -9.28
CA VAL A 214 1.75 -24.74 -9.20
C VAL A 214 2.69 -25.57 -8.32
N VAL A 215 4.00 -25.34 -8.42
CA VAL A 215 4.97 -25.95 -7.51
C VAL A 215 4.91 -25.29 -6.13
N ALA A 216 4.99 -26.09 -5.06
CA ALA A 216 4.95 -25.59 -3.68
C ALA A 216 6.20 -24.78 -3.29
N SER A 217 7.34 -25.08 -3.91
CA SER A 217 8.60 -24.37 -3.73
C SER A 217 9.40 -24.35 -5.03
N TRP A 218 9.94 -23.19 -5.35
CA TRP A 218 10.77 -22.99 -6.51
C TRP A 218 12.20 -23.48 -6.24
N HIS A 219 12.68 -24.42 -7.04
CA HIS A 219 14.04 -24.99 -6.90
C HIS A 219 14.90 -24.79 -8.17
N GLY A 220 14.42 -23.98 -9.12
CA GLY A 220 15.11 -23.77 -10.39
C GLY A 220 16.21 -22.71 -10.27
N ILE A 221 17.46 -23.10 -10.49
CA ILE A 221 18.51 -22.15 -10.86
C ILE A 221 18.20 -21.74 -12.31
N GLY A 222 17.92 -20.45 -12.53
CA GLY A 222 17.70 -19.91 -13.88
C GLY A 222 18.89 -20.27 -14.77
N LYS A 223 18.65 -21.05 -15.84
CA LYS A 223 19.70 -21.47 -16.79
C LYS A 223 19.87 -20.49 -17.96
N ALA A 224 19.09 -19.43 -17.97
CA ALA A 224 19.16 -18.36 -18.95
C ALA A 224 19.39 -17.06 -18.18
N ASP A 225 20.18 -16.17 -18.76
CA ASP A 225 20.27 -14.79 -18.28
C ASP A 225 18.85 -14.26 -18.18
N SER A 226 18.46 -13.78 -16.99
CA SER A 226 17.23 -13.01 -16.89
C SER A 226 17.40 -11.83 -17.83
N THR A 227 16.36 -11.51 -18.60
CA THR A 227 16.32 -10.25 -19.32
C THR A 227 16.40 -9.16 -18.25
N MET A 228 17.60 -8.61 -18.04
CA MET A 228 17.76 -7.40 -17.24
C MET A 228 16.88 -6.35 -17.90
N LYS A 229 15.93 -5.82 -17.11
CA LYS A 229 15.16 -4.64 -17.50
C LYS A 229 16.16 -3.54 -17.84
N ALA A 230 16.01 -2.96 -19.03
CA ALA A 230 16.48 -1.61 -19.30
C ALA A 230 15.72 -0.60 -18.44
#